data_AF-A0A0A9D047-F1
#
_entry.id   AF-A0A0A9D047-F1
#
_cell.length_a   1.000
_cell.length_b   1.000
_cell.length_c   1.000
_cell.angle_alpha   90.00
_cell.angle_beta   90.00
_cell.angle_gamma   90.00
#
_symmetry.space_group_name_H-M   'P 1'
#
loop_
_entity.id
_entity.type
_entity.pdbx_description
1 polymer ?
#
loop_
_entity_poly.entity_id
_entity_poly.type
_entity_poly.pdbx_seq_one_letter_code
_entity_poly.pdbx_strand_id
1 'polypeptide(L)' 'MVSPTIYARRCLSYLMNDMPQQALSDAMQALVISPTWSTAFYLQAAALLSLGMENEAQEALKDGCNQEQSSSSGH' A
#
# COMPACT_ATOMS: atom_id res chain seq x y z
N MET A 1 10.15 3.28 -17.71
CA MET A 1 9.53 2.34 -16.76
C MET A 1 9.50 3.03 -15.41
N VAL A 2 8.33 3.38 -14.89
CA VAL A 2 8.23 4.08 -13.59
C VAL A 2 8.35 3.03 -12.49
N SER A 3 9.26 3.24 -11.54
CA SER A 3 9.47 2.29 -10.44
C SER A 3 8.32 2.37 -9.43
N PRO A 4 7.79 1.23 -8.93
CA PRO A 4 6.76 1.23 -7.88
C PRO A 4 7.23 1.95 -6.61
N THR A 5 8.54 2.00 -6.37
CA THR A 5 9.14 2.73 -5.25
C THR A 5 8.90 4.23 -5.29
N ILE A 6 8.74 4.83 -6.49
CA ILE A 6 8.45 6.27 -6.61
C ILE A 6 7.04 6.56 -6.09
N TYR A 7 6.07 5.74 -6.46
CA TYR A 7 4.70 5.84 -5.98
C TYR A 7 4.61 5.60 -4.47
N ALA A 8 5.33 4.61 -3.94
CA ALA A 8 5.37 4.36 -2.50
C ALA A 8 5.93 5.55 -1.70
N ARG A 9 7.04 6.15 -2.17
CA ARG A 9 7.64 7.33 -1.50
C ARG A 9 6.72 8.55 -1.57
N ARG A 10 6.05 8.75 -2.71
CA ARG A 10 5.09 9.85 -2.88
C ARG A 10 3.83 9.65 -2.04
N CYS A 11 3.33 8.42 -1.95
CA CYS A 11 2.26 8.02 -1.04
C CYS A 11 2.59 8.41 0.40
N LEU A 12 3.79 8.03 0.90
CA LEU A 12 4.24 8.39 2.25
C LEU A 12 4.28 9.91 2.45
N SER A 13 4.77 10.66 1.46
CA SER A 13 4.76 12.13 1.51
C SER A 13 3.34 12.68 1.61
N TYR A 14 2.38 12.14 0.87
CA TYR A 14 0.99 12.59 0.96
C TYR A 14 0.36 12.26 2.31
N LEU A 15 0.66 11.11 2.91
CA LEU A 15 0.21 10.78 4.27
C LEU A 15 0.73 11.78 5.30
N MET A 16 1.99 12.20 5.18
CA MET A 16 2.59 13.19 6.08
C MET A 16 2.03 14.62 5.90
N ASN A 17 1.36 14.90 4.78
CA ASN A 17 0.74 16.20 4.49
C ASN A 17 -0.79 16.17 4.66
N ASP A 18 -1.34 15.18 5.35
CA ASP A 18 -2.79 15.01 5.55
C ASP A 18 -3.57 14.93 4.22
N MET A 19 -2.96 14.32 3.20
CA MET A 19 -3.55 14.12 1.86
C MET A 19 -3.81 12.63 1.56
N PRO A 20 -4.60 11.93 2.38
CA PRO A 20 -4.70 10.48 2.32
C PRO A 20 -5.40 9.94 1.05
N GLN A 21 -6.26 10.74 0.39
CA GLN A 21 -6.87 10.35 -0.89
C GLN A 21 -5.82 10.19 -2.00
N GLN A 22 -4.84 11.09 -2.04
CA GLN A 22 -3.75 11.04 -3.03
C GLN A 22 -2.74 9.96 -2.66
N ALA A 23 -2.50 9.76 -1.36
CA ALA A 23 -1.72 8.63 -0.89
C ALA A 23 -2.33 7.29 -1.33
N LEU A 24 -3.65 7.13 -1.21
CA LEU A 24 -4.35 5.92 -1.63
C LEU A 24 -4.19 5.66 -3.14
N SER A 25 -4.34 6.70 -3.96
CA SER A 25 -4.15 6.60 -5.40
C SER A 25 -2.73 6.11 -5.76
N ASP A 26 -1.71 6.65 -5.09
CA ASP A 26 -0.33 6.23 -5.28
C ASP A 26 -0.05 4.81 -4.80
N ALA A 27 -0.61 4.41 -3.66
CA ALA A 27 -0.49 3.04 -3.18
C ALA A 27 -1.11 2.04 -4.18
N MET A 28 -2.28 2.37 -4.75
CA MET A 28 -2.90 1.57 -5.79
C MET A 28 -2.05 1.51 -7.06
N GLN A 29 -1.43 2.61 -7.50
CA GLN A 29 -0.51 2.59 -8.64
C GLN A 29 0.72 1.72 -8.38
N ALA A 30 1.26 1.74 -7.15
CA ALA A 30 2.36 0.85 -6.77
C ALA A 30 1.94 -0.63 -6.86
N LEU A 31 0.71 -0.98 -6.45
CA LEU A 31 0.16 -2.33 -6.58
C LEU A 31 -0.13 -2.73 -8.03
N VAL A 32 -0.55 -1.81 -8.90
CA VAL A 32 -0.71 -2.09 -10.34
C VAL A 32 0.63 -2.48 -10.97
N ILE A 33 1.72 -1.84 -10.55
CA ILE A 33 3.07 -2.13 -11.07
C ILE A 33 3.67 -3.38 -10.41
N SER A 34 3.42 -3.57 -9.11
CA SER A 34 3.92 -4.71 -8.34
C SER A 34 2.82 -5.25 -7.42
N PRO A 35 1.97 -6.16 -7.93
CA PRO A 35 0.80 -6.64 -7.20
C PRO A 35 1.13 -7.56 -6.02
N THR A 36 2.37 -8.04 -5.95
CA THR A 36 2.87 -8.90 -4.86
C THR A 36 3.67 -8.12 -3.82
N TRP A 37 3.64 -6.79 -3.85
CA TRP A 37 4.49 -5.97 -2.99
C TRP A 37 3.80 -5.63 -1.68
N SER A 38 4.16 -6.36 -0.61
CA SER A 38 3.58 -6.19 0.73
C SER A 38 3.65 -4.76 1.26
N THR A 39 4.73 -4.03 0.97
CA THR A 39 4.88 -2.61 1.37
C THR A 39 3.79 -1.71 0.75
N ALA A 40 3.38 -1.98 -0.49
CA ALA A 40 2.33 -1.17 -1.14
C ALA A 40 0.95 -1.44 -0.52
N PHE A 41 0.66 -2.67 -0.09
CA PHE A 41 -0.54 -3.00 0.69
C PHE A 41 -0.54 -2.30 2.06
N TYR A 42 0.61 -2.24 2.75
CA TYR A 42 0.71 -1.50 4.01
C TYR A 42 0.48 0.00 3.84
N LEU A 43 1.00 0.59 2.77
CA LEU A 43 0.76 2.01 2.44
C LEU A 43 -0.71 2.26 2.06
N GLN A 44 -1.34 1.33 1.35
CA GLN A 44 -2.77 1.39 1.04
C GLN A 44 -3.61 1.37 2.33
N ALA A 45 -3.31 0.44 3.25
CA ALA A 45 -3.99 0.35 4.53
C ALA A 45 -3.81 1.62 5.36
N ALA A 46 -2.60 2.19 5.43
CA ALA A 46 -2.35 3.44 6.13
C ALA A 46 -3.18 4.60 5.57
N ALA A 47 -3.28 4.70 4.23
CA ALA A 47 -4.11 5.71 3.58
C ALA A 47 -5.62 5.52 3.86
N LEU A 48 -6.10 4.28 3.84
CA LEU A 48 -7.49 3.94 4.15
C LEU A 48 -7.84 4.24 5.61
N LEU A 49 -6.96 3.94 6.56
CA LEU A 49 -7.14 4.30 7.96
C LEU A 49 -7.22 5.82 8.15
N SER A 50 -6.36 6.59 7.48
CA SER A 50 -6.44 8.06 7.49
C SER A 50 -7.72 8.61 6.84
N LEU A 51 -8.41 7.83 6.01
CA LEU A 51 -9.72 8.17 5.43
C LEU A 51 -10.91 7.70 6.29
N GLY A 52 -10.68 6.97 7.38
CA GLY A 52 -11.73 6.34 8.19
C GLY A 52 -12.35 5.09 7.53
N MET A 53 -11.70 4.52 6.52
CA MET A 53 -12.12 3.32 5.80
C MET A 53 -11.49 2.07 6.45
N GLU A 54 -11.84 1.80 7.71
CA GLU A 54 -11.18 0.77 8.53
C GLU A 54 -11.38 -0.65 7.99
N ASN A 55 -12.54 -0.94 7.39
CA ASN A 55 -12.83 -2.27 6.84
C ASN A 55 -11.89 -2.58 5.66
N GLU A 56 -11.80 -1.66 4.70
CA GLU A 56 -10.93 -1.79 3.54
C GLU A 56 -9.44 -1.80 3.95
N ALA A 57 -9.08 -1.03 4.98
CA ALA A 57 -7.72 -1.06 5.52
C ALA A 57 -7.37 -2.44 6.09
N GLN A 58 -8.30 -3.09 6.79
CA GLN A 58 -8.09 -4.42 7.35
C GLN A 58 -7.96 -5.49 6.26
N GLU A 59 -8.71 -5.36 5.16
CA GLU A 59 -8.53 -6.22 3.98
C GLU A 59 -7.16 -6.03 3.34
N ALA A 60 -6.73 -4.79 3.11
CA ALA A 60 -5.40 -4.51 2.57
C ALA A 60 -4.27 -5.06 3.46
N LEU A 61 -4.42 -5.00 4.79
CA LEU A 61 -3.46 -5.61 5.73
C LEU A 61 -3.41 -7.13 5.63
N LYS A 62 -4.57 -7.80 5.47
CA LYS A 62 -4.62 -9.24 5.26
C LYS A 62 -3.92 -9.64 3.96
N ASP A 63 -4.16 -8.90 2.89
CA ASP A 63 -3.49 -9.14 1.60
C ASP A 63 -1.97 -8.96 1.73
N GLY A 64 -1.51 -7.88 2.36
CA GLY A 64 -0.10 -7.64 2.63
C GLY A 64 0.56 -8.77 3.42
N CYS A 65 -0.09 -9.23 4.49
CA CYS A 65 0.39 -10.34 5.32
C CYS A 65 0.48 -11.66 4.54
N ASN A 66 -0.55 -11.97 3.73
CA ASN A 66 -0.55 -13.17 2.89
C ASN A 66 0.58 -13.15 1.86
N GLN A 67 0.93 -11.99 1.30
CA GLN A 67 2.06 -11.85 0.38
C GLN A 67 3.40 -12.09 1.08
N GLU A 68 3.59 -11.62 2.32
CA GLU A 68 4.80 -11.91 3.10
C GLU A 68 4.94 -13.39 3.44
N GLN A 69 3.84 -14.04 3.82
CA GLN A 69 3.83 -15.50 4.07
C GLN A 69 4.19 -16.30 2.82
N SER A 70 3.65 -15.89 1.67
CA SER A 70 3.97 -16.52 0.38
C SER A 70 5.44 -16.31 -0.02
N SER A 71 5.99 -15.12 0.28
CA SER A 71 7.39 -14.80 0.03
C SER A 71 8.35 -15.54 0.97
N SER A 72 7.93 -15.82 2.21
CA SER A 72 8.73 -16.55 3.21
C SER A 72 8.72 -18.07 3.03
N SER A 73 7.72 -18.64 2.33
CA SER A 73 7.56 -20.09 2.18
C SER A 73 8.39 -20.71 1.05
N GLY A 74 9.28 -19.92 0.42
CA GLY A 74 10.11 -20.32 -0.72
C GLY A 74 11.57 -20.65 -0.39
N HIS A 75 11.88 -21.13 0.82
CA HIS A 75 13.21 -21.65 1.20
C HIS A 75 13.21 -23.17 1.34
#